data_AF-A0A966R1I2-F1
#
_entry.id   AF-A0A966R1I2-F1
#
_cell.length_a   1.000
_cell.length_b   1.000
_cell.length_c   1.000
_cell.angle_alpha   90.00
_cell.angle_beta   90.00
_cell.angle_gamma   90.00
#
_symmetry.space_group_name_H-M   'P 1'
#
loop_
_entity.id
_entity.type
_entity.pdbx_description
1 polymer ?
#
loop_
_entity_poly.entity_id
_entity_poly.type
_entity_poly.pdbx_seq_one_letter_code
_entity_poly.pdbx_strand_id
1 'polypeptide(L)'
;MATLPTIKRVQRSDLGADIPIWVDSLLSPLNQFIEEVYNSFNRNLTIPENVKGQIKNLTFRTSSNYTSLKEFTEITYLNTLGRKTQILLLGYIEEIGTPKKKHDAITVSWYDNNDGTVTIHYISGLSNSKNYNITVLGF
;
A
#
# COMPACT_ATOMS: atom_id res chain seq x y z
N MET A 1 3.96 2.93 26.82
CA MET A 1 4.73 3.33 25.61
C MET A 1 5.02 4.81 25.74
N ALA A 2 6.28 5.23 25.67
CA ALA A 2 6.62 6.64 25.82
C ALA A 2 6.09 7.42 24.61
N THR A 3 5.06 8.23 24.82
CA THR A 3 4.57 9.19 23.84
C THR A 3 5.62 10.29 23.72
N LEU A 4 6.20 10.47 22.53
CA LEU A 4 7.09 11.59 22.29
C LEU A 4 6.32 12.91 22.51
N PRO A 5 6.96 13.95 23.09
CA PRO A 5 6.31 15.24 23.31
C PRO A 5 5.76 15.80 21.99
N THR A 6 4.55 16.36 22.00
CA THR A 6 3.94 16.99 20.83
C THR A 6 4.90 18.06 20.27
N ILE A 7 5.29 17.93 19.01
CA ILE A 7 6.17 18.92 18.36
C ILE A 7 5.55 20.30 18.48
N LYS A 8 6.25 21.21 19.15
CA LYS A 8 5.99 22.64 19.04
C LYS A 8 6.73 23.12 17.81
N ARG A 9 5.99 23.39 16.73
CA ARG A 9 6.53 24.06 15.53
C ARG A 9 7.21 25.36 16.00
N VAL A 10 8.47 25.54 15.65
CA VAL A 10 9.24 26.71 16.08
C VAL A 10 8.70 27.92 15.31
N GLN A 11 8.07 28.83 16.05
CA GLN A 11 7.57 30.09 15.50
C GLN A 11 8.57 31.21 15.76
N ARG A 12 8.52 32.27 14.94
CA ARG A 12 9.36 33.45 15.14
C ARG A 12 9.18 34.06 16.54
N SER A 13 7.96 33.98 17.09
CA SER A 13 7.62 34.40 18.45
C SER A 13 8.36 33.61 19.54
N ASP A 14 8.79 32.37 19.27
CA ASP A 14 9.53 31.55 20.24
C ASP A 14 11.02 31.95 20.33
N LEU A 15 11.53 32.71 19.36
CA LEU A 15 12.95 33.01 19.25
C LEU A 15 13.29 34.46 19.68
N GLY A 16 12.30 35.32 19.87
CA GLY A 16 12.46 36.70 20.36
C GLY A 16 12.31 37.77 19.26
N ALA A 17 12.14 39.03 19.69
CA ALA A 17 11.80 40.15 18.80
C ALA A 17 12.97 40.65 17.94
N ASP A 18 14.22 40.38 18.32
CA ASP A 18 15.44 40.93 17.70
C ASP A 18 15.98 40.09 16.53
N ILE A 19 15.14 39.26 15.93
CA ILE A 19 15.61 38.28 14.95
C ILE A 19 15.58 38.83 13.52
N PRO A 20 16.72 38.72 12.80
CA PRO A 20 16.80 39.08 11.40
C PRO A 20 15.79 38.31 10.52
N ILE A 21 15.21 38.98 9.54
CA ILE A 21 14.18 38.43 8.64
C ILE A 21 14.68 37.17 7.90
N TRP A 22 15.97 37.04 7.63
CA TRP A 22 16.54 35.86 6.97
C TRP A 22 16.39 34.57 7.80
N VAL A 23 16.23 34.67 9.12
CA VAL A 23 16.05 33.51 9.99
C VAL A 23 14.72 32.81 9.70
N ASP A 24 13.68 33.54 9.28
CA ASP A 24 12.40 32.94 8.88
C ASP A 24 12.57 31.96 7.71
N SER A 25 13.54 32.22 6.82
CA SER A 25 13.88 31.32 5.72
C SER A 25 14.53 30.01 6.19
N LEU A 26 15.12 29.97 7.39
CA LEU A 26 15.67 28.76 8.01
C LEU A 26 14.64 28.01 8.87
N LEU A 27 13.60 28.70 9.37
CA LEU A 27 12.56 28.06 10.18
C LEU A 27 11.72 27.07 9.36
N SER A 28 11.54 27.32 8.07
CA SER A 28 10.80 26.42 7.18
C SER A 28 11.46 25.04 7.05
N PRO A 29 12.72 24.91 6.59
CA PRO A 29 13.39 23.61 6.49
C PRO A 29 13.63 22.94 7.85
N LEU A 30 13.84 23.73 8.91
CA LEU A 30 13.99 23.20 10.28
C LEU A 30 12.70 22.57 10.80
N ASN A 31 11.56 23.24 10.61
CA ASN A 31 10.26 22.67 11.00
C ASN A 31 9.92 21.42 10.19
N GLN A 32 10.23 21.41 8.89
CA GLN A 32 10.04 20.23 8.04
C GLN A 32 10.91 19.05 8.52
N PHE A 33 12.18 19.30 8.85
CA PHE A 33 13.07 18.27 9.40
C PHE A 33 12.54 17.71 10.73
N ILE A 34 12.08 18.57 11.65
CA ILE A 34 11.54 18.13 12.94
C ILE A 34 10.27 17.27 12.74
N GLU A 35 9.38 17.66 11.83
CA GLU A 35 8.17 16.88 11.48
C GLU A 35 8.52 15.51 10.89
N GLU A 36 9.46 15.44 9.94
CA GLU A 36 9.90 14.19 9.32
C GLU A 36 10.57 13.24 10.33
N VAL A 37 11.43 13.78 11.19
CA VAL A 37 12.10 13.02 12.26
C VAL A 37 11.08 12.47 13.26
N TYR A 38 10.12 13.28 13.70
CA TYR A 38 9.08 12.85 14.64
C TYR A 38 8.14 11.81 14.04
N ASN A 39 7.73 11.97 12.77
CA ASN A 39 6.92 10.97 12.06
C ASN A 39 7.66 9.64 11.94
N SER A 40 8.96 9.69 11.66
CA SER A 40 9.83 8.51 11.58
C SER A 40 9.98 7.82 12.93
N PHE A 41 10.16 8.58 14.02
CA PHE A 41 10.32 8.02 15.37
C PHE A 41 9.01 7.54 16.01
N ASN A 42 7.86 8.11 15.63
CA ASN A 42 6.54 7.64 16.10
C ASN A 42 5.99 6.43 15.34
N ARG A 43 6.78 5.78 14.48
CA ARG A 43 6.38 4.60 13.71
C ARG A 43 5.11 4.80 12.88
N ASN A 44 4.81 6.04 12.50
CA ASN A 44 3.70 6.36 11.59
C ASN A 44 4.08 6.21 10.11
N LEU A 45 5.20 5.54 9.83
CA LEU A 45 5.59 5.17 8.47
C LEU A 45 4.66 4.06 7.99
N THR A 46 3.78 4.42 7.07
CA THR A 46 2.96 3.46 6.35
C THR A 46 3.85 2.57 5.46
N ILE A 47 3.41 1.35 5.16
CA ILE A 47 4.13 0.44 4.25
C ILE A 47 4.64 1.13 2.96
N PRO A 48 3.85 1.98 2.25
CA PRO A 48 4.35 2.68 1.07
C PRO A 48 5.48 3.67 1.34
N GLU A 49 5.61 4.19 2.56
CA GLU A 49 6.66 5.14 2.95
C GLU A 49 7.98 4.46 3.35
N ASN A 50 7.94 3.18 3.71
CA ASN A 50 9.12 2.44 4.18
C ASN A 50 9.60 1.36 3.18
N VAL A 51 8.70 0.85 2.35
CA VAL A 51 9.01 -0.18 1.35
C VAL A 51 8.48 0.28 0.01
N LYS A 52 9.38 0.39 -0.98
CA LYS A 52 8.98 0.62 -2.37
C LYS A 52 8.08 -0.53 -2.80
N GLY A 53 6.78 -0.25 -2.88
CA GLY A 53 5.72 -1.21 -3.17
C GLY A 53 4.75 -0.67 -4.21
N GLN A 54 4.06 -1.56 -4.88
CA GLN A 54 3.06 -1.23 -5.89
C GLN A 54 1.71 -1.77 -5.45
N ILE A 55 0.76 -0.85 -5.24
CA ILE A 55 -0.64 -1.19 -4.99
C ILE A 55 -1.37 -1.26 -6.33
N LYS A 56 -2.06 -2.36 -6.58
CA LYS A 56 -2.94 -2.51 -7.75
C LYS A 56 -4.32 -2.97 -7.32
N ASN A 57 -5.32 -2.25 -7.82
CA ASN A 57 -6.72 -2.65 -7.71
C ASN A 57 -7.10 -3.36 -9.01
N LEU A 58 -7.62 -4.57 -8.89
CA LEU A 58 -7.98 -5.42 -10.02
C LEU A 58 -9.43 -5.88 -9.84
N THR A 59 -10.18 -5.82 -10.94
CA THR A 59 -11.55 -6.32 -10.99
C THR A 59 -11.61 -7.51 -11.94
N PHE A 60 -12.16 -8.63 -11.49
CA PHE A 60 -12.31 -9.81 -12.33
C PHE A 60 -13.57 -10.59 -11.98
N ARG A 61 -13.92 -11.53 -12.87
CA ARG A 61 -15.06 -12.42 -12.72
C ARG A 61 -14.58 -13.87 -12.66
N THR A 62 -15.04 -14.63 -11.68
CA THR A 62 -14.79 -16.08 -11.61
C THR A 62 -15.67 -16.83 -12.61
N SER A 63 -15.16 -17.94 -13.14
CA SER A 63 -15.93 -18.82 -14.02
C SER A 63 -17.04 -19.56 -13.26
N SER A 64 -17.96 -20.19 -14.01
CA SER A 64 -19.04 -21.00 -13.42
C SER A 64 -18.55 -22.23 -12.67
N ASN A 65 -17.34 -22.70 -12.98
CA ASN A 65 -16.74 -23.90 -12.39
C ASN A 65 -15.48 -23.59 -11.57
N TYR A 66 -15.36 -22.35 -11.07
CA TYR A 66 -14.16 -21.85 -10.41
C TYR A 66 -13.64 -22.74 -9.26
N THR A 67 -14.53 -23.15 -8.36
CA THR A 67 -14.18 -24.00 -7.21
C THR A 67 -13.80 -25.42 -7.61
N SER A 68 -14.39 -25.93 -8.71
CA SER A 68 -14.33 -27.35 -9.07
C SER A 68 -13.20 -27.65 -10.07
N LEU A 69 -13.02 -26.78 -11.07
CA LEU A 69 -12.03 -26.92 -12.13
C LEU A 69 -10.81 -26.00 -11.95
N LYS A 70 -10.85 -25.08 -10.99
CA LYS A 70 -9.80 -24.07 -10.75
C LYS A 70 -9.49 -23.22 -11.99
N GLU A 71 -10.45 -23.08 -12.89
CA GLU A 71 -10.33 -22.26 -14.09
C GLU A 71 -10.30 -20.78 -13.73
N PHE A 72 -9.14 -20.15 -13.85
CA PHE A 72 -8.95 -18.72 -13.62
C PHE A 72 -8.45 -18.05 -14.89
N THR A 73 -9.06 -16.93 -15.26
CA THR A 73 -8.51 -16.08 -16.31
C THR A 73 -7.34 -15.33 -15.71
N GLU A 74 -6.13 -15.62 -16.19
CA GLU A 74 -4.92 -14.97 -15.72
C GLU A 74 -5.03 -13.45 -15.83
N ILE A 75 -4.59 -12.77 -14.77
CA ILE A 75 -4.59 -11.31 -14.72
C ILE A 75 -3.14 -10.86 -14.74
N THR A 76 -2.76 -10.21 -15.83
CA THR A 76 -1.41 -9.66 -16.00
C THR A 76 -1.46 -8.15 -15.86
N TYR A 77 -0.55 -7.59 -15.06
CA TYR A 77 -0.39 -6.15 -14.91
C TYR A 77 1.08 -5.74 -14.95
N LEU A 78 1.32 -4.49 -15.35
CA LEU A 78 2.66 -3.91 -15.41
C LEU A 78 3.23 -3.64 -14.01
N ASN A 79 4.42 -4.16 -13.76
CA ASN A 79 5.20 -3.90 -12.56
C ASN A 79 5.95 -2.56 -12.70
N THR A 80 5.62 -1.60 -11.84
CA THR A 80 6.23 -0.25 -11.84
C THR A 80 7.35 -0.10 -10.82
N LEU A 81 7.79 -1.18 -10.16
CA LEU A 81 8.85 -1.13 -9.14
C LEU A 81 10.24 -0.91 -9.74
N GLY A 82 10.41 -1.15 -11.04
CA GLY A 82 11.72 -1.11 -11.72
C GLY A 82 12.65 -2.26 -11.30
N ARG A 83 12.11 -3.26 -10.59
CA ARG A 83 12.76 -4.50 -10.15
C ARG A 83 11.73 -5.62 -10.12
N LYS A 84 12.21 -6.87 -10.09
CA LYS A 84 11.37 -8.06 -9.95
C LYS A 84 10.54 -8.01 -8.66
N THR A 85 9.25 -8.33 -8.75
CA THR A 85 8.40 -8.47 -7.56
C THR A 85 8.83 -9.73 -6.80
N GLN A 86 9.20 -9.58 -5.53
CA GLN A 86 9.62 -10.70 -4.67
C GLN A 86 8.48 -11.22 -3.82
N ILE A 87 7.56 -10.35 -3.43
CA ILE A 87 6.43 -10.67 -2.57
C ILE A 87 5.18 -10.03 -3.16
N LEU A 88 4.12 -10.80 -3.30
CA LEU A 88 2.78 -10.31 -3.57
C LEU A 88 1.89 -10.64 -2.38
N LEU A 89 1.40 -9.59 -1.71
CA LEU A 89 0.40 -9.70 -0.67
C LEU A 89 -0.97 -9.38 -1.24
N LEU A 90 -1.95 -10.16 -0.81
CA LEU A 90 -3.34 -9.89 -1.08
C LEU A 90 -3.91 -9.07 0.08
N GLY A 91 -4.42 -7.88 -0.23
CA GLY A 91 -4.96 -6.92 0.73
C GLY A 91 -6.39 -7.26 1.12
N TYR A 92 -7.36 -6.66 0.44
CA TYR A 92 -8.77 -6.98 0.62
C TYR A 92 -9.38 -7.56 -0.65
N ILE A 93 -10.42 -8.39 -0.47
CA ILE A 93 -11.28 -8.91 -1.52
C ILE A 93 -12.71 -8.53 -1.18
N GLU A 94 -13.42 -8.00 -2.16
CA GLU A 94 -14.82 -7.64 -2.04
C GLU A 94 -15.62 -8.21 -3.21
N GLU A 95 -16.75 -8.88 -2.92
CA GLU A 95 -17.71 -9.26 -3.97
C GLU A 95 -18.52 -8.03 -4.37
N ILE A 96 -18.49 -7.70 -5.67
CA ILE A 96 -19.19 -6.53 -6.20
C ILE A 96 -20.70 -6.77 -6.08
N GLY A 97 -21.38 -5.88 -5.36
CA GLY A 97 -22.84 -5.92 -5.14
C GLY A 97 -23.28 -6.56 -3.83
N THR A 98 -22.40 -7.31 -3.15
CA THR A 98 -22.68 -7.85 -1.81
C THR A 98 -21.42 -7.77 -0.96
N PRO A 99 -21.18 -6.67 -0.24
CA PRO A 99 -20.02 -6.51 0.62
C PRO A 99 -20.17 -7.39 1.87
N LYS A 100 -19.94 -8.68 1.71
CA LYS A 100 -19.86 -9.64 2.80
C LYS A 100 -18.40 -9.99 3.02
N LYS A 101 -17.96 -9.97 4.28
CA LYS A 101 -16.65 -10.50 4.67
C LYS A 101 -16.61 -11.98 4.30
N LYS A 102 -15.68 -12.37 3.43
CA LYS A 102 -15.37 -13.78 3.21
C LYS A 102 -14.54 -14.30 4.38
N HIS A 103 -14.94 -15.45 4.91
CA HIS A 103 -14.23 -16.15 5.98
C HIS A 103 -13.39 -17.34 5.46
N ASP A 104 -13.49 -17.64 4.17
CA ASP A 104 -12.73 -18.70 3.53
C ASP A 104 -11.23 -18.34 3.52
N ALA A 105 -10.37 -19.36 3.66
CA ALA A 105 -8.94 -19.17 3.51
C ALA A 105 -8.63 -18.79 2.05
N ILE A 106 -8.01 -17.62 1.85
CA ILE A 106 -7.69 -17.07 0.54
C ILE A 106 -6.16 -17.07 0.38
N THR A 107 -5.70 -17.65 -0.73
CA THR A 107 -4.28 -17.67 -1.12
C THR A 107 -4.16 -17.22 -2.57
N VAL A 108 -3.14 -16.42 -2.87
CA VAL A 108 -2.84 -15.98 -4.23
C VAL A 108 -1.67 -16.77 -4.80
N SER A 109 -1.84 -17.32 -6.00
CA SER A 109 -0.78 -17.92 -6.80
C SER A 109 -0.42 -16.94 -7.92
N TRP A 110 0.85 -16.58 -8.01
CA TRP A 110 1.34 -15.58 -8.94
C TRP A 110 2.79 -15.89 -9.34
N TYR A 111 3.24 -15.29 -10.43
CA TYR A 111 4.63 -15.31 -10.84
C TYR A 111 4.99 -14.00 -11.55
N ASP A 112 6.28 -13.67 -11.53
CA ASP A 112 6.84 -12.53 -12.26
C ASP A 112 7.45 -13.04 -13.57
N ASN A 113 7.04 -12.43 -14.68
CA ASN A 113 7.38 -12.87 -16.04
C ASN A 113 8.80 -12.49 -16.47
N ASN A 114 9.57 -11.78 -15.64
CA ASN A 114 10.88 -11.20 -15.95
C ASN A 114 10.88 -10.20 -17.14
N ASP A 115 9.72 -9.86 -17.69
CA ASP A 115 9.53 -8.84 -18.74
C ASP A 115 9.01 -7.50 -18.18
N GLY A 116 8.94 -7.38 -16.86
CA GLY A 116 8.34 -6.23 -16.17
C GLY A 116 6.84 -6.37 -15.92
N THR A 117 6.25 -7.55 -16.10
CA THR A 117 4.86 -7.83 -15.73
C THR A 117 4.73 -8.90 -14.65
N VAL A 118 3.66 -8.80 -13.87
CA VAL A 118 3.27 -9.80 -12.87
C VAL A 118 1.95 -10.41 -13.30
N THR A 119 1.90 -11.74 -13.28
CA THR A 119 0.70 -12.51 -13.63
C THR A 119 0.18 -13.23 -12.39
N ILE A 120 -1.10 -13.00 -12.10
CA ILE A 120 -1.86 -13.77 -11.12
C ILE A 120 -2.48 -14.95 -11.85
N HIS A 121 -2.16 -16.16 -11.40
CA HIS A 121 -2.62 -17.40 -12.00
C HIS A 121 -3.86 -17.97 -11.31
N TYR A 122 -4.01 -17.77 -9.99
CA TYR A 122 -5.14 -18.32 -9.25
C TYR A 122 -5.33 -17.64 -7.89
N ILE A 123 -6.58 -17.54 -7.43
CA ILE A 123 -6.93 -17.01 -6.09
C ILE A 123 -7.90 -17.99 -5.41
N SER A 124 -7.44 -18.70 -4.39
CA SER A 124 -8.30 -19.67 -3.69
C SER A 124 -9.38 -18.98 -2.83
N GLY A 125 -10.40 -19.74 -2.46
CA GLY A 125 -11.44 -19.28 -1.53
C GLY A 125 -12.49 -18.36 -2.16
N LEU A 126 -12.59 -18.26 -3.49
CA LEU A 126 -13.63 -17.47 -4.17
C LEU A 126 -14.80 -18.33 -4.66
N SER A 127 -15.97 -17.71 -4.81
CA SER A 127 -17.20 -18.39 -5.24
C SER A 127 -17.35 -18.34 -6.76
N ASN A 128 -18.09 -19.29 -7.33
CA ASN A 128 -18.32 -19.40 -8.78
C ASN A 128 -19.19 -18.25 -9.32
N SER A 129 -18.93 -17.82 -10.56
CA SER A 129 -19.71 -16.82 -11.29
C SER A 129 -19.89 -15.48 -10.58
N LYS A 130 -18.92 -15.07 -9.76
CA LYS A 130 -18.96 -13.82 -8.98
C LYS A 130 -17.95 -12.81 -9.48
N ASN A 131 -18.29 -11.53 -9.34
CA ASN A 131 -17.40 -10.41 -9.65
C ASN A 131 -16.72 -9.98 -8.35
N TYR A 132 -15.40 -9.82 -8.41
CA TYR A 132 -14.60 -9.40 -7.27
C TYR A 132 -13.78 -8.16 -7.60
N ASN A 133 -13.64 -7.29 -6.60
CA ASN A 133 -12.62 -6.26 -6.55
C ASN A 133 -11.55 -6.69 -5.54
N ILE A 134 -10.29 -6.69 -5.95
CA ILE A 134 -9.16 -7.06 -5.10
C ILE A 134 -8.11 -5.95 -5.09
N THR A 135 -7.42 -5.82 -3.97
CA THR A 135 -6.19 -5.04 -3.89
C THR A 135 -5.02 -5.98 -3.67
N VAL A 136 -4.02 -5.89 -4.54
CA VAL A 136 -2.74 -6.57 -4.39
C VAL A 136 -1.63 -5.57 -4.13
N LEU A 137 -0.66 -5.99 -3.33
CA LEU A 137 0.51 -5.21 -2.96
C LEU A 137 1.77 -6.01 -3.31
N GLY A 138 2.50 -5.54 -4.30
CA GLY A 138 3.79 -6.11 -4.72
C GLY A 138 4.98 -5.34 -4.14
N PHE A 139 6.07 -6.03 -3.80
CA PHE A 139 7.34 -5.46 -3.30
C PHE A 139 8.56 -5.90 -4.09
#